data_AF-A0AA88X8W1-F1
#
_entry.id   AF-A0AA88X8W1-F1
#
_cell.length_a   1.000
_cell.length_b   1.000
_cell.length_c   1.000
_cell.angle_alpha   90.00
_cell.angle_beta   90.00
_cell.angle_gamma   90.00
#
_symmetry.space_group_name_H-M   'P 1'
#
loop_
_entity.id
_entity.type
_entity.pdbx_description
1 polymer ?
#
loop_
_entity_poly.entity_id
_entity_poly.type
_entity_poly.pdbx_seq_one_letter_code
_entity_poly.pdbx_strand_id
1 'polypeptide(L)'
;MAATSMFNEHEKRKTEAAADDYETCVKHLVKNKIVDLSDANRFPKFDLMLLGMGPDGHVASLFPGHPRLEENKQWVTCVEDSPKPPEEITFTFPVTNSGNSSVLILHLWRPGLVKTHPVH
;
A
#
# COMPACT_ATOMS: atom_id res chain seq x y z
N MET A 1 -23.10 1.53 19.82
CA MET A 1 -23.09 1.04 18.42
C MET A 1 -23.00 2.18 17.40
N ALA A 2 -23.82 3.24 17.46
CA ALA A 2 -23.76 4.33 16.47
C ALA A 2 -22.44 5.15 16.48
N ALA A 3 -21.89 5.47 17.66
CA ALA A 3 -20.66 6.26 17.76
C ALA A 3 -19.44 5.55 17.13
N THR A 4 -19.24 4.26 17.42
CA THR A 4 -18.17 3.45 16.83
C THR A 4 -18.25 3.39 15.30
N SER A 5 -19.47 3.29 14.74
CA SER A 5 -19.69 3.32 13.29
C SER A 5 -19.29 4.65 12.66
N MET A 6 -19.61 5.77 13.32
CA MET A 6 -19.28 7.10 12.80
C MET A 6 -17.79 7.43 12.90
N PHE A 7 -17.10 6.96 13.95
CA PHE A 7 -15.65 7.07 14.03
C PHE A 7 -14.96 6.28 12.91
N ASN A 8 -15.41 5.06 12.63
CA ASN A 8 -14.81 4.21 11.59
C ASN A 8 -15.01 4.81 10.18
N GLU A 9 -16.20 5.34 9.91
CA GLU A 9 -16.50 5.96 8.62
C GLU A 9 -15.73 7.27 8.38
N HIS A 10 -15.45 8.02 9.45
CA HIS A 10 -14.64 9.24 9.37
C HIS A 10 -13.16 8.96 9.11
N GLU A 11 -12.59 7.93 9.77
CA GLU A 11 -11.20 7.53 9.53
C GLU A 11 -11.03 6.95 8.13
N LYS A 12 -11.95 6.10 7.68
CA LYS A 12 -11.98 5.60 6.30
C LYS A 12 -11.94 6.73 5.26
N ARG A 13 -12.80 7.74 5.42
CA ARG A 13 -12.85 8.90 4.50
C ARG A 13 -11.54 9.69 4.50
N LYS A 14 -10.81 9.74 5.63
CA LYS A 14 -9.49 10.37 5.68
C LYS A 14 -8.45 9.56 4.91
N THR A 15 -8.46 8.24 5.04
CA THR A 15 -7.48 7.38 4.36
C THR A 15 -7.73 7.32 2.85
N GLU A 16 -9.00 7.29 2.42
CA GLU A 16 -9.37 7.44 1.00
C GLU A 16 -8.91 8.80 0.46
N ALA A 17 -9.17 9.90 1.17
CA ALA A 17 -8.70 11.23 0.76
C ALA A 17 -7.17 11.30 0.68
N ALA A 18 -6.46 10.70 1.63
CA ALA A 18 -5.00 10.65 1.60
C ALA A 18 -4.47 9.78 0.44
N ALA A 19 -5.17 8.69 0.06
CA ALA A 19 -4.84 7.90 -1.11
C ALA A 19 -5.03 8.71 -2.41
N ASP A 20 -6.11 9.49 -2.51
CA ASP A 20 -6.39 10.39 -3.64
C ASP A 20 -5.35 11.51 -3.76
N ASP A 21 -4.96 12.12 -2.64
CA ASP A 21 -3.92 13.14 -2.59
C ASP A 21 -2.56 12.57 -3.03
N TYR A 22 -2.23 11.35 -2.60
CA TYR A 22 -1.01 10.67 -2.99
C TYR A 22 -1.02 10.28 -4.47
N GLU A 23 -2.15 9.76 -4.98
CA GLU A 23 -2.32 9.50 -6.40
C GLU A 23 -2.17 10.77 -7.24
N THR A 24 -2.71 11.89 -6.77
CA THR A 24 -2.57 13.20 -7.41
C THR A 24 -1.10 13.64 -7.45
N CYS A 25 -0.33 13.43 -6.39
CA CYS A 25 1.11 13.68 -6.38
C CYS A 25 1.84 12.85 -7.45
N VAL A 26 1.55 11.55 -7.55
CA VAL A 26 2.18 10.68 -8.55
C VAL A 26 1.79 11.08 -9.98
N LYS A 27 0.52 11.44 -10.22
CA LYS A 27 0.08 11.99 -11.51
C LYS A 27 0.83 13.27 -11.89
N HIS A 28 1.13 14.13 -10.93
CA HIS A 28 1.96 15.30 -11.17
C HIS A 28 3.40 14.94 -11.52
N LEU A 29 4.01 13.95 -10.86
CA LEU A 29 5.35 13.46 -11.23
C LEU A 29 5.37 12.94 -12.67
N VAL A 30 4.33 12.20 -13.07
CA VAL A 30 4.18 11.73 -14.46
C VAL A 30 4.03 12.89 -15.44
N LYS A 31 3.16 13.86 -15.13
CA LYS A 31 2.94 15.04 -15.98
C LYS A 31 4.21 15.88 -16.17
N ASN A 32 5.02 15.97 -15.12
CA ASN A 32 6.30 16.68 -15.14
C ASN A 32 7.45 15.85 -15.71
N LYS A 33 7.19 14.64 -16.21
CA LYS A 33 8.19 13.72 -16.80
C LYS A 33 9.30 13.33 -15.82
N ILE A 34 8.97 13.27 -14.52
CA ILE A 34 9.85 12.76 -13.47
C ILE A 34 9.70 11.25 -13.34
N VAL A 35 8.48 10.74 -13.54
CA VAL A 35 8.15 9.31 -13.57
C VAL A 35 7.54 8.99 -14.93
N ASP A 36 8.02 7.96 -15.59
CA ASP A 36 7.47 7.54 -16.88
C ASP A 36 6.19 6.71 -16.69
N LEU A 37 5.43 6.53 -17.77
CA LEU A 37 4.37 5.54 -17.82
C LEU A 37 4.88 4.29 -18.51
N SER A 38 4.47 3.12 -18.02
CA SER A 38 4.72 1.87 -18.71
C SER A 38 3.92 1.81 -20.02
N ASP A 39 4.58 1.42 -21.11
CA ASP A 39 3.92 1.27 -22.41
C ASP A 39 2.91 0.13 -22.43
N ALA A 40 3.07 -0.88 -21.57
CA ALA A 40 2.22 -2.07 -21.55
C ALA A 40 0.84 -1.83 -20.90
N ASN A 41 0.81 -1.04 -19.81
CA ASN A 41 -0.40 -0.90 -18.99
C ASN A 41 -0.74 0.55 -18.61
N ARG A 42 0.07 1.53 -19.03
CA ARG A 42 -0.11 2.97 -18.76
C ARG A 42 -0.15 3.35 -17.28
N PHE A 43 0.38 2.50 -16.40
CA PHE A 43 0.64 2.82 -15.00
C PHE A 43 2.01 3.50 -14.81
N PRO A 44 2.19 4.29 -13.74
CA PRO A 44 3.49 4.87 -13.40
C PRO A 44 4.54 3.78 -13.30
N LYS A 45 5.69 4.03 -13.93
CA LYS A 45 6.80 3.12 -14.05
C LYS A 45 7.94 3.64 -13.19
N PHE A 46 8.14 3.01 -12.04
CA PHE A 46 9.26 3.29 -11.16
C PHE A 46 10.47 2.43 -11.56
N ASP A 47 11.66 3.03 -11.56
CA ASP A 47 12.90 2.29 -11.83
C ASP A 47 13.27 1.34 -10.69
N LEU A 48 12.99 1.76 -9.45
CA LEU A 48 13.25 0.99 -8.24
C LEU A 48 12.07 1.12 -7.27
N MET A 49 11.51 0.00 -6.86
CA MET A 49 10.57 -0.08 -5.74
C MET A 49 11.14 -0.97 -4.64
N LEU A 50 11.23 -0.44 -3.42
CA LEU A 50 11.60 -1.19 -2.22
C LEU A 50 10.33 -1.72 -1.57
N LEU A 51 10.16 -3.04 -1.59
CA LEU A 51 8.94 -3.70 -1.08
C LEU A 51 9.30 -4.63 0.07
N GLY A 52 8.55 -4.59 1.16
CA GLY A 52 8.61 -5.60 2.21
C GLY A 52 7.70 -6.78 1.89
N MET A 53 8.10 -7.99 2.31
CA MET A 53 7.20 -9.16 2.33
C MET A 53 6.93 -9.62 3.76
N GLY A 54 5.65 -9.78 4.08
CA GLY A 54 5.20 -10.37 5.34
C GLY A 54 5.36 -11.90 5.41
N PRO A 55 5.31 -12.49 6.61
CA PRO A 55 5.39 -13.95 6.80
C PRO A 55 4.19 -14.71 6.21
N ASP A 56 3.06 -14.04 6.05
CA ASP A 56 1.83 -14.45 5.36
C ASP A 56 1.89 -14.25 3.84
N GLY A 57 2.98 -13.66 3.32
CA GLY A 57 3.19 -13.45 1.88
C GLY A 57 2.58 -12.16 1.33
N HIS A 58 2.07 -11.26 2.18
CA HIS A 58 1.66 -9.93 1.72
C HIS A 58 2.87 -9.13 1.23
N VAL A 59 2.65 -8.25 0.25
CA VAL A 59 3.65 -7.34 -0.30
C VAL A 59 3.13 -5.92 -0.19
N ALA A 60 3.94 -5.00 0.37
CA ALA A 60 3.43 -3.70 0.82
C ALA A 60 2.23 -3.90 1.75
N SER A 61 1.06 -3.34 1.43
CA SER A 61 -0.19 -3.59 2.17
C SER A 61 -1.16 -4.50 1.41
N LEU A 62 -0.69 -5.22 0.38
CA LEU A 62 -1.51 -6.10 -0.43
C LEU A 62 -1.52 -7.52 0.16
N PHE A 63 -2.60 -7.86 0.87
CA PHE A 63 -2.77 -9.14 1.56
C PHE A 63 -3.38 -10.22 0.65
N PRO A 64 -2.88 -11.47 0.70
CA PRO A 64 -3.47 -12.59 -0.05
C PRO A 64 -4.97 -12.78 0.23
N GLY A 65 -5.78 -12.90 -0.82
CA GLY A 65 -7.23 -13.08 -0.72
C GLY A 65 -8.02 -11.81 -0.38
N HIS A 66 -7.35 -10.66 -0.23
CA HIS A 66 -8.03 -9.38 0.02
C HIS A 66 -8.54 -8.75 -1.31
N PRO A 67 -9.76 -8.18 -1.36
CA PRO A 67 -10.33 -7.61 -2.60
C PRO A 67 -9.48 -6.53 -3.25
N ARG A 68 -8.65 -5.82 -2.47
CA ARG A 68 -7.74 -4.77 -2.98
C ARG A 68 -6.63 -5.32 -3.89
N LEU A 69 -6.38 -6.63 -3.91
CA LEU A 69 -5.50 -7.26 -4.91
C LEU A 69 -6.10 -7.20 -6.32
N GLU A 70 -7.43 -7.12 -6.44
CA GLU A 70 -8.12 -7.06 -7.73
C GLU A 70 -8.26 -5.63 -8.27
N GLU A 71 -7.86 -4.62 -7.48
CA GLU A 71 -7.90 -3.22 -7.89
C GLU A 71 -6.93 -2.98 -9.06
N ASN A 72 -7.50 -2.60 -10.20
CA ASN A 72 -6.79 -2.50 -11.47
C ASN A 72 -7.06 -1.20 -12.23
N LYS A 73 -7.70 -0.21 -11.60
CA LYS A 73 -8.02 1.09 -12.19
C LYS A 73 -7.25 2.21 -11.53
N GLN A 74 -7.22 2.22 -10.20
CA GLN A 74 -6.51 3.23 -9.42
C GLN A 74 -5.01 2.92 -9.35
N TRP A 75 -4.20 3.95 -9.17
CA TRP A 75 -2.76 3.79 -8.97
C TRP A 75 -2.45 3.53 -7.50
N VAL A 76 -3.22 4.16 -6.62
CA VAL A 76 -3.07 4.11 -5.17
C VAL A 76 -4.39 3.68 -4.56
N THR A 77 -4.35 2.89 -3.50
CA THR A 77 -5.55 2.41 -2.81
C THR A 77 -5.31 2.37 -1.30
N CYS A 78 -6.39 2.32 -0.53
CA CYS A 78 -6.35 2.16 0.92
C CYS A 78 -6.73 0.73 1.33
N VAL A 79 -6.20 0.27 2.47
CA VAL A 79 -6.50 -1.01 3.08
C VAL A 79 -7.06 -0.75 4.47
N GLU A 80 -8.38 -0.90 4.57
CA GLU A 80 -9.19 -0.57 5.76
C GLU A 80 -9.11 -1.65 6.84
N ASP A 81 -9.02 -2.93 6.43
CA ASP A 81 -8.97 -4.09 7.33
C ASP A 81 -7.54 -4.62 7.49
N SER A 82 -6.55 -3.72 7.60
CA SER A 82 -5.18 -4.16 7.86
C SER A 82 -5.10 -4.86 9.23
N PRO A 83 -4.49 -6.05 9.33
CA PRO A 83 -4.20 -6.71 10.60
C PRO A 83 -3.36 -5.83 11.56
N LYS A 84 -2.75 -4.77 11.02
CA LYS A 84 -1.91 -3.81 11.73
C LYS A 84 -2.51 -2.41 11.62
N PRO A 85 -3.10 -1.85 12.68
CA PRO A 85 -3.59 -0.47 12.67
C PRO A 85 -2.43 0.54 12.70
N PRO A 86 -2.57 1.74 12.08
CA PRO A 86 -3.76 2.29 11.42
C PRO A 86 -3.94 1.81 9.96
N GLU A 87 -5.04 2.22 9.32
CA GLU A 87 -5.32 1.99 7.89
C GLU A 87 -4.13 2.39 7.01
N GLU A 88 -3.82 1.56 6.01
CA GLU A 88 -2.61 1.71 5.20
C GLU A 88 -2.94 2.18 3.78
N ILE A 89 -2.11 3.07 3.22
CA ILE A 89 -2.17 3.47 1.81
C ILE A 89 -1.08 2.70 1.07
N THR A 90 -1.44 2.09 -0.06
CA THR A 90 -0.52 1.28 -0.86
C THR A 90 -0.70 1.54 -2.34
N PHE A 91 0.37 1.32 -3.11
CA PHE A 91 0.24 1.16 -4.56
C PHE A 91 -0.56 -0.10 -4.88
N THR A 92 -1.33 -0.03 -5.97
CA THR A 92 -2.07 -1.17 -6.48
C THR A 92 -1.12 -2.14 -7.18
N PHE A 93 -1.56 -3.40 -7.31
CA PHE A 93 -0.72 -4.44 -7.90
C PHE A 93 -0.18 -4.06 -9.30
N PRO A 94 -0.98 -3.49 -10.22
CA PRO A 94 -0.49 -3.07 -11.54
C PRO A 94 0.63 -2.02 -11.50
N VAL A 95 0.63 -1.13 -10.49
CA VAL A 95 1.71 -0.13 -10.28
C VAL A 95 2.96 -0.80 -9.73
N THR A 96 2.82 -1.72 -8.78
CA THR A 96 3.99 -2.46 -8.26
C THR A 96 4.64 -3.35 -9.33
N ASN A 97 3.85 -3.81 -10.31
CA ASN A 97 4.28 -4.69 -11.38
C ASN A 97 4.64 -3.96 -12.69
N SER A 98 4.48 -2.63 -12.77
CA SER A 98 4.85 -1.83 -13.96
C SER A 98 6.32 -1.36 -13.94
N GLY A 99 7.01 -1.51 -12.80
CA GLY A 99 8.39 -1.05 -12.63
C GLY A 99 9.43 -1.85 -13.42
N ASN A 100 10.59 -1.24 -13.67
CA ASN A 100 11.73 -1.92 -14.31
C ASN A 100 12.40 -2.93 -13.37
N SER A 101 12.47 -2.61 -12.08
CA SER A 101 13.10 -3.45 -11.07
C SER A 101 12.41 -3.27 -9.72
N SER A 102 11.93 -4.37 -9.16
CA SER A 102 11.33 -4.41 -7.83
C SER A 102 12.27 -5.19 -6.91
N VAL A 103 12.75 -4.54 -5.86
CA VAL A 103 13.60 -5.17 -4.84
C VAL A 103 12.71 -5.57 -3.66
N LEU A 104 12.54 -6.88 -3.50
CA LEU A 104 11.78 -7.46 -2.39
C LEU A 104 12.71 -7.72 -1.21
N ILE A 105 12.48 -6.98 -0.12
CA ILE A 105 13.13 -7.18 1.17
C ILE A 105 12.27 -8.17 1.97
N LEU A 106 12.76 -9.40 2.07
CA LEU A 106 12.19 -10.41 2.94
C LEU A 106 12.59 -10.11 4.39
N HIS A 107 11.64 -9.70 5.23
CA HIS A 107 11.86 -9.75 6.66
C HIS A 107 11.87 -11.22 7.08
N LEU A 108 13.06 -11.83 7.17
CA LEU A 108 13.23 -13.12 7.83
C LEU A 108 12.88 -12.94 9.30
N TRP A 109 11.66 -13.31 9.67
CA TRP A 109 11.24 -13.33 11.07
C TRP A 109 12.24 -14.16 11.88
N ARG A 110 12.95 -13.52 12.81
CA ARG A 110 13.76 -14.19 13.82
C ARG A 110 12.92 -14.33 15.08
N PRO A 111 12.50 -15.55 15.48
CA PRO A 111 11.90 -15.75 16.78
C PRO A 111 12.86 -15.26 17.88
N GLY A 112 12.38 -14.38 18.78
CA GLY A 112 13.08 -14.05 20.03
C GLY A 112 13.82 -12.71 20.11
N LEU A 113 13.75 -11.81 19.12
CA LEU A 113 14.50 -10.53 19.16
C LEU A 113 13.76 -9.34 19.79
N VAL A 114 12.48 -9.48 20.19
CA VAL A 114 11.75 -8.43 20.92
C VAL A 114 11.34 -8.99 22.28
N LYS A 115 12.10 -8.62 23.32
CA LYS A 115 11.62 -8.75 24.70
C LYS A 115 10.63 -7.61 24.92
N THR A 116 9.34 -7.88 24.74
CA THR A 116 8.32 -6.98 25.28
C THR A 116 8.47 -6.99 26.81
N HIS A 117 8.81 -5.84 27.39
CA HIS A 117 8.75 -5.70 28.84
C HIS A 117 7.26 -5.69 29.22
N PRO A 118 6.83 -6.50 30.20
CA PRO A 118 5.48 -6.40 30.72
C PRO A 118 5.33 -5.04 31.38
N VAL A 119 4.32 -4.28 30.95
CA VAL A 119 3.89 -3.07 31.65
C VAL A 119 2.97 -3.54 32.77
N HIS A 120 3.42 -3.37 34.02
CA HIS A 120 2.62 -3.57 35.23
C HIS A 120 1.66 -2.41 35.46
#